data_AF-A0A8X6X0U1-F1
#
_entry.id   AF-A0A8X6X0U1-F1
#
_cell.length_a   1.000
_cell.length_b   1.000
_cell.length_c   1.000
_cell.angle_alpha   90.00
_cell.angle_beta   90.00
_cell.angle_gamma   90.00
#
_symmetry.space_group_name_H-M   'P 1'
#
loop_
_entity.id
_entity.type
_entity.pdbx_description
1 polymer ?
#
loop_
_entity_poly.entity_id
_entity_poly.type
_entity_poly.pdbx_seq_one_letter_code
_entity_poly.pdbx_strand_id
1 'polypeptide(L)'
;MHLMSKCTIPRRFFAENYDDFTLYIFTDASAYAYATCAFLRCEFKGQVMVKLIAVKARLAPMKKSTIPRLELLGAALGARLAETVHSIL
;
A
#
# COMPACT_ATOMS: atom_id res chain seq x y z
N MET A 1 -3.30 -9.08 23.85
CA MET A 1 -3.10 -8.05 22.81
C MET A 1 -2.03 -7.09 23.32
N HIS A 2 -0.81 -7.17 22.77
CA HIS A 2 0.30 -6.33 23.21
C HIS A 2 0.06 -4.90 22.72
N LEU A 3 0.11 -3.95 23.66
CA LEU A 3 -0.13 -2.52 23.42
C LEU A 3 0.91 -2.03 22.40
N MET A 4 0.48 -1.47 21.26
CA MET A 4 1.42 -0.86 20.31
C MET A 4 2.12 0.32 21.00
N SER A 5 3.39 0.14 21.34
CA SER A 5 4.26 1.19 21.85
C SER A 5 4.32 2.33 20.84
N LYS A 6 3.94 3.55 21.26
CA LYS A 6 4.08 4.83 20.55
C LYS A 6 4.28 4.74 19.03
N CYS A 7 3.19 4.78 18.27
CA CYS A 7 3.24 4.95 16.80
C CYS A 7 3.42 6.43 16.46
N THR A 8 4.52 6.77 15.79
CA THR A 8 4.79 8.12 15.28
C THR A 8 4.67 8.11 13.77
N ILE A 9 3.69 8.86 13.24
CA ILE A 9 3.49 9.03 11.80
C ILE A 9 4.10 10.38 11.41
N PRO A 10 5.20 10.40 10.62
CA PRO A 10 5.81 11.65 10.21
C PRO A 10 4.90 12.39 9.22
N ARG A 11 4.74 13.71 9.38
CA ARG A 11 3.95 14.54 8.46
C ARG A 11 4.56 14.59 7.05
N ARG A 12 5.89 14.49 6.95
CA ARG A 12 6.63 14.40 5.68
C ARG A 12 7.21 13.01 5.55
N PHE A 13 6.93 12.34 4.42
CA PHE A 13 7.55 11.05 4.13
C PHE A 13 9.04 11.20 3.82
N PHE A 14 9.47 12.30 3.21
CA PHE A 14 10.86 12.48 2.77
C PHE A 14 11.34 13.89 3.17
N ALA A 15 12.60 14.00 3.62
CA ALA A 15 13.17 15.23 4.18
C ALA A 15 13.95 16.07 3.15
N GLU A 16 14.51 15.43 2.13
CA GLU A 16 15.26 16.04 1.04
C GLU A 16 14.44 16.00 -0.27
N ASN A 17 14.87 16.76 -1.28
CA ASN A 17 14.33 16.65 -2.63
C ASN A 17 14.92 15.38 -3.26
N TYR A 18 14.19 14.28 -3.20
CA TYR A 18 14.54 13.05 -3.91
C TYR A 18 13.99 13.18 -5.34
N ASP A 19 14.84 12.96 -6.34
CA ASP A 19 14.47 13.18 -7.75
C ASP A 19 13.93 11.90 -8.43
N ASP A 20 14.10 10.73 -7.80
CA ASP A 20 13.68 9.44 -8.36
C ASP A 20 12.78 8.67 -7.38
N PHE A 21 11.49 8.60 -7.72
CA PHE A 21 10.48 7.89 -6.96
C PHE A 21 9.93 6.71 -7.75
N THR A 22 9.85 5.55 -7.10
CA THR A 22 9.18 4.37 -7.65
C THR A 22 8.04 3.94 -6.74
N LEU A 23 6.84 3.82 -7.30
CA LEU A 23 5.67 3.33 -6.58
C LEU A 23 5.58 1.80 -6.70
N TYR A 24 5.59 1.10 -5.57
CA TYR A 24 5.32 -0.33 -5.48
C TYR A 24 3.95 -0.57 -4.89
N ILE A 25 3.15 -1.39 -5.57
CA ILE A 25 1.84 -1.84 -5.10
C ILE A 25 1.93 -3.34 -4.83
N PHE A 26 1.55 -3.74 -3.63
CA PHE A 26 1.37 -5.14 -3.28
C PHE A 26 -0.09 -5.39 -2.95
N THR A 27 -0.55 -6.60 -3.24
CA THR A 27 -1.93 -7.03 -3.00
C THR A 27 -1.91 -8.43 -2.42
N ASP A 28 -2.77 -8.65 -1.44
CA ASP A 28 -2.98 -9.96 -0.83
C ASP A 28 -4.48 -10.22 -0.66
N ALA A 29 -4.85 -11.50 -0.74
CA ALA A 29 -6.24 -11.92 -0.62
C ALA A 29 -6.34 -13.25 0.13
N SER A 30 -7.32 -13.31 1.02
CA SER A 30 -7.69 -14.49 1.80
C SER A 30 -9.18 -14.78 1.64
N ALA A 31 -9.65 -15.89 2.20
CA ALA A 31 -11.08 -16.21 2.24
C ALA A 31 -11.92 -15.15 3.00
N TYR A 32 -11.30 -14.31 3.82
CA TYR A 32 -11.99 -13.37 4.72
C TYR A 32 -11.85 -11.91 4.30
N ALA A 33 -10.77 -11.54 3.62
CA ALA A 33 -10.49 -10.17 3.23
C ALA A 33 -9.48 -10.11 2.08
N TYR A 34 -9.50 -9.01 1.35
CA TYR A 34 -8.48 -8.66 0.37
C TYR A 34 -7.99 -7.25 0.63
N ALA A 35 -6.70 -7.02 0.43
CA ALA A 35 -6.05 -5.77 0.77
C ALA A 35 -4.95 -5.42 -0.23
N THR A 36 -4.59 -4.15 -0.24
CA THR A 36 -3.48 -3.61 -1.00
C THR A 36 -2.72 -2.58 -0.17
N CYS A 37 -1.42 -2.51 -0.38
CA CYS A 37 -0.55 -1.51 0.20
C CYS A 37 0.35 -0.89 -0.86
N ALA A 38 0.58 0.41 -0.71
CA ALA A 38 1.40 1.23 -1.59
C ALA A 38 2.66 1.68 -0.83
N PHE A 39 3.81 1.33 -1.38
CA PHE A 39 5.11 1.77 -0.88
C PHE A 39 5.74 2.74 -1.89
N LEU A 40 6.26 3.84 -1.39
CA LEU A 40 7.08 4.76 -2.18
C LEU A 40 8.55 4.47 -1.87
N ARG A 41 9.28 4.05 -2.89
CA ARG A 41 10.74 3.95 -2.87
C ARG A 41 11.31 5.24 -3.42
N CYS A 42 12.37 5.74 -2.79
CA CYS A 42 13.25 6.73 -3.38
C CYS A 42 14.70 6.32 -3.19
N GLU A 43 15.57 6.85 -4.04
CA GLU A 43 17.01 6.70 -3.92
C GLU A 43 17.69 8.07 -4.00
N PHE A 44 18.58 8.35 -3.06
CA PHE A 44 19.38 9.58 -3.07
C PHE A 44 20.73 9.35 -2.43
N LYS A 45 21.78 9.84 -3.08
CA LYS A 45 23.18 9.66 -2.63
C LYS A 45 23.52 8.20 -2.31
N GLY A 46 22.97 7.25 -3.08
CA GLY A 46 23.17 5.81 -2.89
C GLY A 46 22.43 5.20 -1.70
N GLN A 47 21.55 5.96 -1.02
CA GLN A 47 20.68 5.44 0.03
C GLN A 47 19.27 5.22 -0.50
N VAL A 48 18.77 4.00 -0.34
CA VAL A 48 17.41 3.62 -0.71
C VAL A 48 16.51 3.71 0.52
N MET A 49 15.42 4.46 0.40
CA MET A 49 14.39 4.57 1.44
C MET A 49 13.06 4.13 0.88
N VAL A 50 12.38 3.23 1.60
CA VAL A 50 11.06 2.73 1.23
C VAL A 50 10.08 3.03 2.36
N LYS A 51 8.97 3.70 2.06
CA LYS A 51 7.94 4.03 3.05
C LYS A 51 6.57 3.57 2.60
N LEU A 52 5.81 3.01 3.53
CA LEU A 52 4.39 2.75 3.34
C LEU A 52 3.64 4.09 3.34
N ILE A 53 2.97 4.40 2.23
CA ILE A 53 2.28 5.70 2.04
C ILE A 53 0.76 5.57 2.03
N ALA A 54 0.23 4.40 1.66
CA ALA A 54 -1.22 4.15 1.70
C ALA A 54 -1.53 2.65 1.81
N VAL A 55 -2.67 2.33 2.42
CA VAL A 55 -3.20 0.97 2.53
C VAL A 55 -4.70 1.02 2.32
N LYS A 56 -5.25 -0.01 1.67
CA LYS A 56 -6.70 -0.20 1.56
C LYS A 56 -7.05 -1.67 1.71
N ALA A 57 -7.98 -1.97 2.59
CA ALA A 57 -8.47 -3.33 2.83
C ALA A 57 -9.99 -3.37 2.72
N ARG A 58 -10.53 -4.54 2.35
CA ARG A 58 -11.97 -4.82 2.27
C ARG A 58 -12.23 -6.25 2.74
N LEU A 59 -13.33 -6.44 3.46
CA LEU A 59 -13.81 -7.78 3.80
C LEU A 59 -14.27 -8.51 2.54
N ALA A 60 -14.08 -9.83 2.51
CA ALA A 60 -14.62 -10.67 1.46
C ALA A 60 -16.16 -10.59 1.47
N PRO A 61 -16.81 -10.64 0.29
CA PRO A 61 -18.26 -10.59 0.22
C PRO A 61 -18.90 -11.73 1.03
N MET A 62 -20.06 -11.46 1.65
CA MET A 62 -20.81 -12.50 2.39
C MET A 62 -21.20 -13.69 1.50
N LYS A 63 -21.45 -13.44 0.21
CA LYS A 63 -21.59 -14.51 -0.77
C LYS A 63 -20.21 -15.07 -1.08
N LYS A 64 -20.04 -16.39 -0.89
CA LYS A 64 -18.78 -17.09 -1.12
C LYS A 64 -18.19 -16.70 -2.49
N SER A 65 -17.02 -16.09 -2.47
CA SER A 65 -16.19 -15.82 -3.63
C SER A 65 -14.99 -16.77 -3.58
N THR A 66 -14.49 -17.17 -4.75
CA THR A 66 -13.28 -17.98 -4.84
C THR A 66 -12.04 -17.14 -4.53
N ILE A 67 -10.96 -17.76 -4.04
CA ILE A 67 -9.69 -17.08 -3.77
C ILE A 67 -9.16 -16.33 -5.01
N PRO A 68 -9.12 -16.92 -6.22
CA PRO A 68 -8.66 -16.19 -7.41
C PRO A 68 -9.49 -14.94 -7.75
N ARG A 69 -10.80 -14.97 -7.47
CA ARG A 69 -11.65 -13.78 -7.65
C ARG A 69 -11.31 -12.69 -6.64
N LEU A 70 -11.00 -13.07 -5.40
CA LEU A 70 -10.59 -12.13 -4.35
C LEU A 70 -9.20 -11.54 -4.64
N GLU A 71 -8.26 -12.33 -5.17
CA GLU A 71 -6.96 -11.86 -5.67
C GLU A 71 -7.15 -10.82 -6.78
N LEU A 72 -8.02 -11.09 -7.76
CA LEU A 72 -8.33 -10.13 -8.82
C LEU A 72 -8.97 -8.85 -8.29
N LEU A 73 -9.86 -8.94 -7.29
CA LEU A 73 -10.43 -7.78 -6.63
C LEU A 73 -9.36 -6.99 -5.85
N GLY A 74 -8.40 -7.68 -5.24
CA GLY A 74 -7.20 -7.09 -4.63
C GLY A 74 -6.37 -6.32 -5.66
N ALA A 75 -6.08 -6.92 -6.82
CA ALA A 75 -5.38 -6.29 -7.93
C ALA A 75 -6.11 -5.03 -8.45
N ALA A 76 -7.42 -5.11 -8.66
CA ALA A 76 -8.24 -3.97 -9.06
C ALA A 76 -8.26 -2.85 -8.01
N LEU A 77 -8.26 -3.22 -6.72
CA LEU A 77 -8.13 -2.27 -5.61
C LEU A 77 -6.75 -1.60 -5.61
N GLY A 78 -5.69 -2.37 -5.86
CA GLY A 78 -4.32 -1.89 -5.99
C GLY A 78 -4.12 -0.92 -7.14
N ALA A 79 -4.65 -1.22 -8.33
CA ALA A 79 -4.58 -0.31 -9.49
C ALA A 79 -5.25 1.04 -9.19
N ARG A 80 -6.43 1.03 -8.58
CA ARG A 80 -7.13 2.27 -8.18
C ARG A 80 -6.37 3.04 -7.10
N LEU A 81 -5.73 2.32 -6.16
CA LEU A 81 -4.89 2.96 -5.16
C LEU A 81 -3.68 3.64 -5.83
N ALA A 82 -3.07 2.98 -6.81
CA ALA A 82 -1.95 3.53 -7.58
C ALA A 82 -2.34 4.81 -8.32
N GLU A 83 -3.48 4.81 -9.03
CA GLU A 83 -4.02 6.01 -9.70
C GLU A 83 -4.26 7.15 -8.70
N THR A 84 -4.83 6.84 -7.54
CA THR A 84 -5.08 7.85 -6.49
C THR A 84 -3.77 8.45 -5.99
N VAL A 85 -2.76 7.61 -5.71
CA VAL A 85 -1.45 8.06 -5.25
C VAL A 85 -0.77 8.91 -6.33
N HIS A 86 -0.77 8.46 -7.58
CA HIS A 86 -0.19 9.19 -8.70
C HIS A 86 -0.87 10.55 -8.95
N SER A 87 -2.15 10.72 -8.61
CA SER A 87 -2.84 12.00 -8.75
C SER A 87 -2.49 13.04 -7.67
N ILE A 88 -1.88 12.59 -6.56
CA ILE A 88 -1.58 13.43 -5.38
C ILE A 88 -0.09 13.72 -5.24
N LEU A 89 0.77 12.82 -5.74
CA LEU A 89 2.21 13.02 -5.85
C LEU A 89 2.54 13.91 -7.05
#